data_AF-A0A7N0VEB7-F1
#
_entry.id   AF-A0A7N0VEB7-F1
#
_cell.length_a   1.000
_cell.length_b   1.000
_cell.length_c   1.000
_cell.angle_alpha   90.00
_cell.angle_beta   90.00
_cell.angle_gamma   90.00
#
_symmetry.space_group_name_H-M   'P 1'
#
loop_
_entity.id
_entity.type
_entity.pdbx_description
1 polymer ?
#
loop_
_entity_poly.entity_id
_entity_poly.type
_entity_poly.pdbx_seq_one_letter_code
_entity_poly.pdbx_strand_id
1 'polypeptide(L)'
;MLGDEEHFQEQLFERSRHYRPLGFERDCWLVIEPKFLDKYPNITRRLAGPAVALVSTNGQWITFMKLRLDRVLVESFEADIVEEALASNSATLEFEKPEKWIAPYPKYESGWWEPFLPSGPL
;
A
#
# COMPACT_ATOMS: atom_id res chain seq x y z
N MET A 1 -2.13 9.10 6.07
CA MET A 1 -2.15 7.60 6.15
C MET A 1 -1.14 6.88 5.26
N LEU A 2 -0.70 7.39 4.10
CA LEU A 2 0.55 6.90 3.48
C LEU A 2 1.78 7.74 3.88
N GLY A 3 1.61 9.07 3.97
CA GLY A 3 2.68 10.02 4.33
C GLY A 3 2.93 10.23 5.84
N ASP A 4 2.14 9.61 6.72
CA ASP A 4 2.20 9.83 8.17
C ASP A 4 2.65 8.59 8.96
N GLU A 5 2.70 7.43 8.30
CA GLU A 5 2.92 6.14 8.96
C GLU A 5 4.31 5.60 8.58
N GLU A 6 5.36 6.14 9.17
CA GLU A 6 6.74 5.71 8.88
C GLU A 6 6.97 4.22 9.14
N HIS A 7 6.33 3.67 10.18
CA HIS A 7 6.35 2.23 10.45
C HIS A 7 5.75 1.39 9.33
N PHE A 8 4.81 1.92 8.54
CA PHE A 8 4.23 1.20 7.41
C PHE A 8 5.26 1.06 6.28
N GLN A 9 5.96 2.15 5.99
CA GLN A 9 7.01 2.18 4.99
C GLN A 9 8.15 1.21 5.33
N GLU A 10 8.66 1.26 6.56
CA GLU A 10 9.76 0.38 6.99
C GLU A 10 9.42 -1.10 6.80
N GLN A 11 8.19 -1.50 7.12
CA GLN A 11 7.73 -2.88 6.98
C GLN A 11 7.73 -3.36 5.53
N LEU A 12 7.40 -2.49 4.58
CA LEU A 12 7.43 -2.81 3.16
C LEU A 12 8.86 -2.95 2.63
N PHE A 13 9.76 -2.04 3.05
CA PHE A 13 11.16 -2.12 2.66
C PHE A 13 11.88 -3.33 3.26
N GLU A 14 11.68 -3.62 4.54
CA GLU A 14 12.30 -4.80 5.18
C GLU A 14 11.74 -6.10 4.60
N ARG A 15 10.44 -6.18 4.25
CA ARG A 15 9.89 -7.33 3.51
C ARG A 15 10.59 -7.51 2.16
N SER A 16 10.70 -6.44 1.36
CA SER A 16 11.36 -6.50 0.05
C SER A 16 12.84 -6.90 0.18
N ARG A 17 13.54 -6.33 1.17
CA ARG A 17 14.92 -6.67 1.50
C ARG A 17 15.09 -8.12 1.93
N HIS A 18 14.14 -8.67 2.69
CA HIS A 18 14.16 -10.08 3.12
C HIS A 18 13.93 -11.03 1.94
N TYR A 19 13.05 -10.67 1.00
CA TYR A 19 12.71 -11.51 -0.15
C TYR A 19 13.85 -11.62 -1.16
N ARG A 20 14.58 -10.51 -1.39
CA ARG A 20 15.67 -10.43 -2.37
C ARG A 20 16.75 -11.52 -2.22
N PRO A 21 17.40 -11.73 -1.06
CA PRO A 21 18.43 -12.76 -0.90
C PRO A 21 17.85 -14.19 -0.92
N LEU A 22 16.57 -14.36 -0.61
CA LEU A 22 15.91 -15.67 -0.59
C LEU A 22 15.38 -16.08 -1.98
N GLY A 23 15.39 -15.17 -2.95
CA GLY A 23 14.87 -15.43 -4.29
C GLY A 23 13.34 -15.56 -4.33
N PHE A 24 12.63 -15.03 -3.33
CA PHE A 24 11.17 -15.03 -3.34
C PHE A 24 10.63 -14.02 -4.33
N GLU A 25 9.58 -14.41 -5.04
CA GLU A 25 8.82 -13.52 -5.91
C GLU A 25 8.08 -12.46 -5.08
N ARG A 26 7.93 -11.26 -5.66
CA ARG A 26 7.17 -10.18 -5.04
C ARG A 26 5.71 -10.61 -4.92
N ASP A 27 5.19 -10.55 -3.70
CA ASP A 27 3.82 -10.97 -3.37
C ASP A 27 2.95 -9.83 -2.80
N CYS A 28 3.43 -8.59 -2.87
CA CYS A 28 2.83 -7.44 -2.20
C CYS A 28 2.98 -6.16 -3.04
N TRP A 29 1.89 -5.39 -3.17
CA TRP A 29 1.80 -4.18 -3.98
C TRP A 29 0.98 -3.09 -3.29
N LEU A 30 1.27 -1.84 -3.64
CA LEU A 30 0.43 -0.69 -3.36
C LEU A 30 -0.35 -0.31 -4.62
N VAL A 31 -1.68 -0.30 -4.54
CA VAL A 31 -2.57 0.08 -5.65
C VAL A 31 -3.28 1.37 -5.28
N ILE A 32 -2.99 2.43 -6.04
CA ILE A 32 -3.63 3.74 -5.91
C ILE A 32 -4.95 3.71 -6.67
N GLU A 33 -6.03 4.20 -6.06
CA GLU A 33 -7.39 4.18 -6.61
C GLU A 33 -7.71 2.83 -7.30
N PRO A 34 -7.76 1.74 -6.53
CA PRO A 34 -7.92 0.40 -7.10
C PRO A 34 -9.27 0.26 -7.79
N LYS A 35 -9.28 -0.16 -9.06
CA LYS A 35 -10.51 -0.37 -9.84
C LYS A 35 -11.42 -1.43 -9.26
N PHE A 36 -10.86 -2.41 -8.54
CA PHE A 36 -11.68 -3.44 -7.90
C PHE A 36 -12.64 -2.88 -6.85
N LEU A 37 -12.38 -1.68 -6.30
CA LEU A 37 -13.29 -1.04 -5.34
C LEU A 37 -14.66 -0.69 -5.95
N ASP A 38 -14.76 -0.54 -7.28
CA ASP A 38 -16.04 -0.30 -7.97
C ASP A 38 -17.01 -1.46 -7.77
N LYS A 39 -16.50 -2.69 -7.58
CA LYS A 39 -17.29 -3.89 -7.27
C LYS A 39 -17.81 -3.89 -5.82
N TYR A 40 -17.29 -3.01 -4.96
CA TYR A 40 -17.58 -2.96 -3.52
C TYR A 40 -18.07 -1.58 -3.05
N PRO A 41 -19.26 -1.13 -3.48
CA PRO A 41 -19.79 0.21 -3.20
C PRO A 41 -20.02 0.49 -1.70
N ASN A 42 -20.19 -0.55 -0.89
CA ASN A 42 -20.32 -0.41 0.57
C ASN A 42 -19.00 -0.01 1.24
N ILE A 43 -17.87 -0.39 0.65
CA ILE A 43 -16.53 -0.06 1.14
C ILE A 43 -16.16 1.36 0.72
N THR A 44 -16.38 1.71 -0.55
CA THR A 44 -16.05 3.05 -1.07
C THR A 44 -16.77 4.17 -0.34
N ARG A 45 -18.02 3.98 0.10
CA ARG A 45 -18.75 4.95 0.93
C ARG A 45 -18.09 5.27 2.27
N ARG A 46 -17.25 4.37 2.78
CA ARG A 46 -16.54 4.53 4.07
C ARG A 46 -15.16 5.15 3.90
N LEU A 47 -14.66 5.23 2.66
CA LEU A 47 -13.33 5.74 2.33
C LEU A 47 -13.44 7.22 1.96
N ALA A 48 -12.60 8.06 2.59
CA ALA A 48 -12.32 9.39 2.06
C ALA A 48 -11.23 9.24 0.99
N GLY A 49 -11.53 9.62 -0.25
CA GLY A 49 -10.59 9.52 -1.36
C GLY A 49 -9.48 10.58 -1.28
N PRO A 50 -8.32 10.34 -1.93
CA PRO A 50 -8.01 9.16 -2.73
C PRO A 50 -7.66 7.91 -1.91
N ALA A 51 -8.15 6.74 -2.32
CA ALA A 51 -7.95 5.46 -1.64
C ALA A 51 -6.66 4.77 -2.10
N VAL A 52 -5.97 4.11 -1.17
CA VAL A 52 -4.80 3.26 -1.46
C VAL A 52 -5.02 1.89 -0.82
N ALA A 53 -4.81 0.83 -1.58
CA ALA A 53 -4.89 -0.54 -1.09
C ALA A 53 -3.51 -1.20 -1.03
N LEU A 54 -3.25 -1.91 0.06
CA LEU A 54 -2.18 -2.90 0.15
C LEU A 54 -2.75 -4.24 -0.33
N VAL A 55 -2.25 -4.74 -1.46
CA VAL A 55 -2.70 -5.99 -2.06
C VAL A 55 -1.60 -7.04 -1.92
N SER A 56 -1.95 -8.23 -1.45
CA SER A 56 -1.02 -9.35 -1.35
C SER A 56 -1.76 -10.68 -1.46
N THR A 57 -1.09 -11.69 -2.03
CA THR A 57 -1.56 -13.09 -2.03
C THR A 57 -1.33 -13.79 -0.69
N ASN A 58 -0.55 -13.18 0.21
CA ASN A 58 -0.25 -13.72 1.52
C ASN A 58 -1.24 -13.18 2.59
N GLY A 59 -2.24 -13.99 2.93
CA GLY A 59 -3.26 -13.61 3.92
C GLY A 59 -2.72 -13.37 5.34
N GLN A 60 -1.65 -14.07 5.74
CA GLN A 60 -1.00 -13.85 7.04
C GLN A 60 -0.33 -12.48 7.09
N TRP A 61 0.30 -12.06 5.99
CA TRP A 61 0.87 -10.73 5.85
C TRP A 61 -0.20 -9.64 5.93
N ILE A 62 -1.33 -9.78 5.22
CA ILE A 62 -2.44 -8.82 5.31
C ILE A 62 -3.00 -8.74 6.73
N THR A 63 -3.14 -9.88 7.42
CA THR A 63 -3.59 -9.92 8.81
C THR A 63 -2.61 -9.21 9.74
N PHE A 64 -1.30 -9.43 9.57
CA PHE A 64 -0.26 -8.73 10.31
C PHE A 64 -0.34 -7.22 10.10
N MET A 65 -0.48 -6.78 8.85
CA MET A 65 -0.61 -5.37 8.51
C MET A 65 -1.89 -4.77 9.07
N LYS A 66 -3.00 -5.52 9.11
CA LYS A 66 -4.24 -5.06 9.75
C LYS A 66 -4.09 -4.80 11.25
N LEU A 67 -3.33 -5.64 11.95
CA LEU A 67 -3.06 -5.44 13.38
C LEU A 67 -2.11 -4.27 13.62
N ARG A 68 -1.26 -3.93 12.65
CA ARG A 68 -0.31 -2.81 12.73
C ARG A 68 -0.94 -1.48 12.34
N LEU A 69 -1.90 -1.50 11.42
CA LEU A 69 -2.58 -0.32 10.88
C LEU A 69 -3.96 -0.19 11.54
N ASP A 70 -4.11 0.76 12.47
CA ASP A 70 -5.34 0.88 13.27
C ASP A 70 -6.59 1.16 12.41
N ARG A 71 -6.48 2.08 11.44
CA ARG A 71 -7.63 2.68 10.73
C ARG A 71 -7.75 2.25 9.27
N VAL A 72 -7.59 0.95 9.00
CA VAL A 72 -7.75 0.39 7.64
C VAL A 72 -8.91 -0.58 7.54
N LEU A 73 -9.47 -0.71 6.33
CA LEU A 73 -10.43 -1.75 5.96
C LEU A 73 -9.68 -2.95 5.35
N VAL A 74 -10.17 -4.16 5.57
CA VAL A 74 -9.58 -5.39 5.03
C VAL A 74 -10.69 -6.27 4.49
N GLU A 75 -10.47 -6.76 3.28
CA GLU A 75 -11.32 -7.73 2.60
C GLU A 75 -10.44 -8.62 1.72
N SER A 76 -11.01 -9.74 1.27
CA SER A 76 -10.41 -10.65 0.30
C SER A 76 -11.31 -10.76 -0.92
N PHE A 77 -10.71 -10.85 -2.11
CA PHE A 77 -11.44 -11.09 -3.36
C PHE A 77 -10.65 -12.04 -4.26
N GLU A 78 -11.35 -12.63 -5.22
CA GLU A 78 -10.77 -13.48 -6.26
C GLU A 78 -10.68 -12.69 -7.57
N ALA A 79 -9.61 -12.90 -8.31
CA ALA A 79 -9.38 -12.34 -9.64
C ALA A 79 -8.76 -13.40 -10.54
N ASP A 80 -9.14 -13.42 -11.82
CA ASP A 80 -8.65 -14.40 -12.78
C ASP A 80 -7.20 -14.11 -13.21
N ILE A 81 -6.82 -12.84 -13.21
CA ILE A 81 -5.48 -12.36 -13.58
C ILE A 81 -4.97 -11.29 -12.59
N VAL A 82 -3.65 -11.25 -12.39
CA VAL A 82 -3.00 -10.32 -11.45
C VAL A 82 -3.19 -8.87 -11.90
N GLU A 83 -3.18 -8.61 -13.19
CA GLU A 83 -3.34 -7.28 -13.77
C GLU A 83 -4.72 -6.68 -13.45
N GLU A 84 -5.76 -7.51 -13.34
CA GLU A 84 -7.09 -7.06 -12.92
C GLU A 84 -7.09 -6.67 -11.44
N ALA A 85 -6.48 -7.50 -10.59
CA ALA A 85 -6.38 -7.24 -9.15
C ALA A 85 -5.53 -6.00 -8.83
N LEU A 86 -4.56 -5.67 -9.69
CA LEU A 86 -3.65 -4.54 -9.52
C LEU A 86 -4.03 -3.32 -10.36
N ALA A 87 -5.19 -3.34 -11.05
CA ALA A 87 -5.61 -2.24 -11.89
C ALA A 87 -5.90 -0.97 -11.05
N SER A 88 -5.30 0.15 -11.45
CA SER A 88 -5.43 1.47 -10.81
C SER A 88 -6.10 2.48 -11.73
N ASN A 89 -6.75 3.49 -11.15
CA ASN A 89 -7.13 4.72 -11.84
C ASN A 89 -6.03 5.79 -11.68
N SER A 90 -5.97 6.74 -12.61
CA SER A 90 -5.05 7.87 -12.51
C SER A 90 -5.45 8.78 -11.36
N ALA A 91 -4.61 8.87 -10.32
CA ALA A 91 -4.79 9.80 -9.22
C ALA A 91 -3.45 10.39 -8.79
N THR A 92 -3.47 11.68 -8.46
CA THR A 92 -2.32 12.37 -7.90
C THR A 92 -2.33 12.19 -6.38
N LEU A 93 -1.28 11.58 -5.84
CA LEU A 93 -1.07 11.51 -4.39
C LEU A 93 -0.25 12.72 -3.94
N GLU A 94 -0.90 13.65 -3.26
CA GLU A 94 -0.23 14.78 -2.60
C GLU A 94 -0.35 14.61 -1.09
N PHE A 95 0.78 14.69 -0.40
CA PHE A 95 0.83 14.64 1.07
C PHE A 95 1.37 15.96 1.59
N GLU A 96 0.64 16.58 2.51
CA GLU A 96 1.08 17.78 3.19
C GLU A 96 2.33 17.47 4.03
N LYS A 97 3.37 18.31 3.90
CA LYS A 97 4.53 18.23 4.78
C LYS A 97 4.20 18.96 6.07
N PRO A 98 4.46 18.36 7.25
CA PRO A 98 4.23 19.05 8.51
C PRO A 98 5.14 20.27 8.60
N GLU A 99 4.60 21.40 9.08
CA GLU A 99 5.35 22.65 9.26
C GLU A 99 6.53 22.49 10.24
N LYS A 100 6.39 21.60 11.22
CA LYS A 100 7.40 21.34 12.23
C LYS A 100 7.66 19.83 12.36
N TRP A 101 8.83 19.42 11.90
CA TRP A 101 9.34 18.06 12.08
C TRP A 101 10.13 17.97 13.39
N ILE A 102 9.71 17.08 14.31
CA ILE A 102 10.24 17.00 15.68
C ILE A 102 11.06 15.71 15.89
N ALA A 103 10.97 14.74 14.97
CA ALA A 103 11.71 13.49 15.06
C ALA A 103 13.21 13.72 14.79
N PRO A 104 14.12 12.97 15.46
CA PRO A 104 15.57 13.16 15.36
C PRO A 104 16.18 12.67 14.04
N TYR A 105 15.39 12.06 13.16
CA TYR A 105 15.76 11.53 11.84
C TYR A 105 14.95 12.24 10.74
N PRO A 106 15.44 12.35 9.49
CA PRO A 106 14.71 13.02 8.42
C PRO A 106 13.43 12.25 8.06
N LYS A 107 12.35 12.98 7.76
CA LYS A 107 11.14 12.39 7.17
C LYS A 107 11.49 11.82 5.80
N TYR A 108 10.96 10.65 5.47
CA TYR A 108 11.13 10.07 4.15
C TYR A 108 10.62 10.98 3.03
N GLU A 109 11.27 10.88 1.88
CA GLU A 109 10.90 11.64 0.68
C GLU A 109 9.56 11.17 0.11
N SER A 110 8.82 12.11 -0.47
CA SER A 110 7.65 11.79 -1.30
C SER A 110 8.06 10.88 -2.44
N GLY A 111 7.24 9.88 -2.76
CA GLY A 111 7.53 8.90 -3.81
C GLY A 111 8.16 7.61 -3.31
N TRP A 112 8.39 7.45 -1.98
CA TRP A 112 8.92 6.19 -1.44
C TRP A 112 8.11 4.94 -1.81
N TRP A 113 6.81 5.11 -2.11
CA TRP A 113 5.89 4.05 -2.47
C TRP A 113 6.03 3.57 -3.92
N GLU A 114 6.74 4.30 -4.78
CA GLU A 114 6.88 4.00 -6.22
C GLU A 114 7.38 2.58 -6.52
N PRO A 115 8.38 2.00 -5.81
CA PRO A 115 8.83 0.63 -6.07
C PRO A 115 7.75 -0.44 -5.79
N PHE A 116 6.76 -0.11 -4.97
CA PHE A 116 5.68 -1.02 -4.60
C PHE A 116 4.46 -0.88 -5.52
N LEU A 117 4.46 0.08 -6.44
CA LEU A 117 3.42 0.17 -7.47
C LEU A 117 3.52 -1.03 -8.43
N PRO A 118 2.40 -1.42 -9.06
CA PRO A 118 2.41 -2.52 -10.04
C PRO A 118 3.44 -2.31 -11.16
N SER A 119 3.60 -1.06 -11.60
CA SER A 119 4.57 -0.61 -12.60
C SER A 119 5.98 -0.29 -12.06
N GLY A 120 6.20 -0.43 -10.75
CA GLY A 120 7.48 -0.11 -10.10
C GLY A 120 8.61 -1.09 -10.49
N PRO A 121 9.87 -0.62 -10.56
CA PRO A 121 11.02 -1.50 -10.83
C PRO A 121 11.25 -2.51 -9.69
N LEU A 122 11.73 -3.71 -10.05
CA LEU A 122 12.15 -4.78 -9.13
C LEU A 122 13.57 -4.56 -8.59
#